data_AF-A0A835HIC9-F1
#
_entry.id   AF-A0A835HIC9-F1
#
_cell.length_a   1.000
_cell.length_b   1.000
_cell.length_c   1.000
_cell.angle_alpha   90.00
_cell.angle_beta   90.00
_cell.angle_gamma   90.00
#
_symmetry.space_group_name_H-M   'P 1'
#
loop_
_entity.id
_entity.type
_entity.pdbx_description
1 polymer ?
#
loop_
_entity_poly.entity_id
_entity_poly.type
_entity_poly.pdbx_seq_one_letter_code
_entity_poly.pdbx_strand_id
1 'polypeptide(L)'
;MRCCTKRKPREEEEAMGYWFIYNPNRWRDHGKEKLNGQVLKEIDHPIMYSLSLRVGATPAMAKDVSPLVNMYRVTGDDWDSWSDVASHFNVSRINGLMGNSWLDLDMLHLGWLTDPGVNQGLHRNSNLTIEEQRTQMTLWSMAQTPIIFGLWRRYEEA
;
A
#
# COMPACT_ATOMS: atom_id res chain seq x y z
N MET A 1 -2.02 -5.53 -14.83
CA MET A 1 -2.40 -4.63 -13.70
C MET A 1 -2.30 -3.20 -14.21
N ARG A 2 -3.41 -2.45 -14.26
CA ARG A 2 -3.37 -1.01 -14.55
C ARG A 2 -3.36 -0.28 -13.22
N CYS A 3 -2.27 0.43 -12.93
CA CYS A 3 -2.16 1.34 -11.80
C CYS A 3 -2.30 2.76 -12.36
N CYS A 4 -3.34 3.49 -11.96
CA CYS A 4 -3.66 4.80 -12.52
C CYS A 4 -3.23 5.90 -11.53
N THR A 5 -2.22 6.69 -11.88
CA THR A 5 -1.79 7.86 -11.12
C THR A 5 -2.33 9.16 -11.77
N LYS A 6 -3.35 9.73 -11.11
CA LYS A 6 -3.91 11.11 -11.19
C LYS A 6 -4.29 11.74 -12.55
N ARG A 7 -5.62 11.88 -12.79
CA ARG A 7 -6.32 13.09 -13.29
C ARG A 7 -7.79 13.09 -12.79
N LYS A 8 -8.32 14.24 -12.32
CA LYS A 8 -9.74 14.47 -11.88
C LYS A 8 -10.74 14.51 -13.07
N PRO A 9 -12.07 14.57 -12.80
CA PRO A 9 -12.95 13.53 -12.31
C PRO A 9 -13.77 12.98 -13.49
N ARG A 10 -13.48 11.74 -13.86
CA ARG A 10 -14.34 10.88 -14.68
C ARG A 10 -14.42 9.53 -13.97
N GLU A 11 -14.62 9.60 -12.65
CA GLU A 11 -14.32 8.53 -11.68
C GLU A 11 -15.40 7.43 -11.66
N GLU A 12 -16.62 7.73 -12.10
CA GLU A 12 -17.75 6.78 -12.07
C GLU A 12 -17.70 5.73 -13.20
N GLU A 13 -17.28 6.10 -14.41
CA GLU A 13 -17.20 5.14 -15.55
C GLU A 13 -15.94 4.26 -15.51
N GLU A 14 -14.84 4.74 -14.93
CA GLU A 14 -13.59 3.97 -14.94
C GLU A 14 -13.62 2.81 -13.95
N ALA A 15 -14.36 2.88 -12.84
CA ALA A 15 -14.29 1.87 -11.78
C ALA A 15 -14.97 0.52 -12.12
N MET A 16 -15.86 0.47 -13.12
CA MET A 16 -16.75 -0.68 -13.42
C MET A 16 -16.05 -2.01 -13.82
N GLY A 17 -14.71 -2.07 -13.79
CA GLY A 17 -13.94 -3.29 -14.03
C GLY A 17 -12.78 -3.50 -13.05
N TYR A 18 -12.66 -2.71 -11.99
CA TYR A 18 -11.51 -2.73 -11.08
C TYR A 18 -11.83 -3.44 -9.76
N TRP A 19 -11.12 -4.52 -9.45
CA TRP A 19 -11.25 -5.23 -8.18
C TRP A 19 -10.45 -4.57 -7.04
N PHE A 20 -9.51 -3.68 -7.37
CA PHE A 20 -8.63 -3.02 -6.42
C PHE A 20 -8.33 -1.59 -6.87
N ILE A 21 -8.44 -0.64 -5.93
CA ILE A 21 -8.10 0.77 -6.13
C ILE A 21 -7.17 1.22 -5.00
N TYR A 22 -6.04 1.83 -5.36
CA TYR A 22 -5.11 2.45 -4.43
C TYR A 22 -5.11 3.97 -4.59
N ASN A 23 -5.32 4.69 -3.49
CA ASN A 23 -5.23 6.15 -3.44
C ASN A 23 -3.93 6.59 -2.75
N PRO A 24 -2.96 7.15 -3.49
CA PRO A 24 -1.66 7.56 -2.96
C PRO A 24 -1.67 8.95 -2.28
N ASN A 25 -2.82 9.64 -2.25
CA ASN A 25 -2.93 10.97 -1.66
C ASN A 25 -3.07 10.91 -0.15
N ARG A 26 -2.54 11.94 0.52
CA ARG A 26 -2.60 12.06 1.96
C ARG A 26 -4.02 12.45 2.41
N TRP A 27 -4.51 11.74 3.42
CA TRP A 27 -5.81 11.94 4.09
C TRP A 27 -6.15 13.37 4.58
N ARG A 28 -5.19 14.30 4.55
CA ARG A 28 -5.40 15.70 5.01
C ARG A 28 -5.54 16.70 3.89
N ASP A 29 -5.27 16.34 2.64
CA ASP A 29 -5.01 17.38 1.66
C ASP A 29 -6.27 18.09 1.20
N HIS A 30 -7.47 17.50 1.21
CA HIS A 30 -8.70 18.24 0.90
C HIS A 30 -9.92 17.54 1.51
N GLY A 31 -10.95 18.29 1.90
CA GLY A 31 -12.28 17.79 2.32
C GLY A 31 -13.08 17.04 1.24
N LYS A 32 -12.37 16.29 0.37
CA LYS A 32 -12.84 15.53 -0.78
C LYS A 32 -12.84 14.02 -0.54
N GLU A 33 -12.26 13.52 0.55
CA GLU A 33 -12.11 12.07 0.75
C GLU A 33 -13.33 11.38 1.37
N LYS A 34 -14.29 12.15 1.93
CA LYS A 34 -15.62 11.61 2.24
C LYS A 34 -16.35 11.09 0.98
N LEU A 35 -16.01 11.61 -0.21
CA LEU A 35 -16.66 11.22 -1.46
C LEU A 35 -16.21 9.83 -1.93
N ASN A 36 -14.93 9.46 -1.82
CA ASN A 36 -14.45 8.24 -2.47
C ASN A 36 -14.98 6.96 -1.82
N GLY A 37 -14.99 6.86 -0.49
CA GLY A 37 -15.53 5.68 0.21
C GLY A 37 -17.05 5.53 0.08
N GLN A 38 -17.77 6.64 -0.14
CA GLN A 38 -19.22 6.63 -0.37
C GLN A 38 -19.56 6.26 -1.81
N VAL A 39 -18.82 6.82 -2.79
CA VAL A 39 -18.96 6.50 -4.22
C VAL A 39 -18.72 5.01 -4.48
N LEU A 40 -17.80 4.38 -3.76
CA LEU A 40 -17.57 2.93 -3.87
C LEU A 40 -18.75 2.07 -3.38
N LYS A 41 -19.65 2.60 -2.54
CA LYS A 41 -20.87 1.87 -2.12
C LYS A 41 -21.95 1.86 -3.19
N GLU A 42 -21.86 2.77 -4.15
CA GLU A 42 -22.82 2.89 -5.25
C GLU A 42 -22.47 1.96 -6.43
N ILE A 43 -21.27 1.35 -6.40
CA ILE A 43 -20.83 0.40 -7.41
C ILE A 43 -21.35 -1.00 -7.05
N ASP A 44 -22.03 -1.63 -8.01
CA ASP A 44 -22.71 -2.94 -7.86
C ASP A 44 -21.74 -4.16 -7.87
N HIS A 45 -20.44 -3.94 -7.64
CA HIS A 45 -19.48 -5.01 -7.46
C HIS A 45 -18.45 -4.70 -6.37
N PRO A 46 -17.90 -5.73 -5.69
CA PRO A 46 -16.91 -5.52 -4.64
C PRO A 46 -15.62 -4.91 -5.18
N ILE A 47 -15.18 -3.81 -4.58
CA ILE A 47 -13.88 -3.18 -4.83
C ILE A 47 -13.10 -3.10 -3.53
N MET A 48 -11.87 -3.60 -3.53
CA MET A 48 -10.95 -3.41 -2.42
C MET A 48 -10.28 -2.04 -2.52
N TYR A 49 -10.48 -1.19 -1.52
CA TYR A 49 -9.94 0.17 -1.49
C TYR A 49 -8.80 0.31 -0.47
N SER A 50 -7.65 0.76 -0.97
CA SER A 50 -6.44 1.07 -0.19
C SER A 50 -6.16 2.57 -0.20
N LEU A 51 -5.80 3.12 0.95
CA LEU A 51 -5.47 4.53 1.14
C LEU A 51 -4.09 4.71 1.77
N SER A 52 -3.29 5.65 1.27
CA SER A 52 -2.01 6.00 1.92
C SER A 52 -2.15 7.18 2.88
N LEU A 53 -1.87 6.97 4.17
CA LEU A 53 -1.79 8.06 5.15
C LEU A 53 -0.43 8.78 5.12
N ARG A 54 0.57 8.17 4.46
CA ARG A 54 1.98 8.58 4.44
C ARG A 54 2.55 8.76 5.87
N VAL A 55 3.74 9.36 5.95
CA VAL A 55 4.44 9.64 7.21
C VAL A 55 3.58 10.53 8.13
N GLY A 56 3.51 10.14 9.41
CA GLY A 56 2.79 10.88 10.45
C GLY A 56 1.34 10.42 10.67
N ALA A 57 1.01 9.17 10.31
CA ALA A 57 -0.25 8.55 10.69
C ALA A 57 -0.37 8.49 12.22
N THR A 58 -1.47 8.99 12.76
CA THR A 58 -1.77 8.93 14.20
C THR A 58 -2.87 7.91 14.47
N PRO A 59 -2.96 7.34 15.68
CA PRO A 59 -4.06 6.45 16.05
C PRO A 59 -5.44 7.10 15.87
N ALA A 60 -5.55 8.42 16.06
CA ALA A 60 -6.78 9.17 15.80
C ALA A 60 -7.15 9.15 14.30
N MET A 61 -6.18 9.37 13.41
CA MET A 61 -6.41 9.28 11.96
C MET A 61 -6.80 7.85 11.53
N ALA A 62 -6.15 6.83 12.10
CA ALA A 62 -6.49 5.43 11.83
C ALA A 62 -7.94 5.10 12.22
N LYS A 63 -8.40 5.62 13.36
CA LYS A 63 -9.79 5.46 13.83
C LYS A 63 -10.80 6.09 12.87
N ASP A 64 -10.50 7.25 12.31
CA ASP A 64 -11.39 7.95 11.37
C ASP A 64 -11.43 7.28 9.99
N VAL A 65 -10.31 6.69 9.56
CA VAL A 65 -10.13 6.11 8.22
C VAL A 65 -10.58 4.65 8.16
N SER A 66 -10.37 3.85 9.21
CA SER A 66 -10.73 2.43 9.21
C SER A 66 -12.18 2.13 8.79
N PRO A 67 -13.23 2.86 9.20
CA PRO A 67 -14.59 2.56 8.74
C PRO A 67 -14.85 2.86 7.25
N LEU A 68 -13.89 3.48 6.54
CA LEU A 68 -14.06 3.97 5.16
C LEU A 68 -13.27 3.16 4.12
N VAL A 69 -12.27 2.38 4.54
CA VAL A 69 -11.31 1.71 3.63
C VAL A 69 -11.05 0.27 4.06
N ASN A 70 -10.70 -0.60 3.11
CA ASN A 70 -10.32 -1.99 3.43
C ASN A 70 -8.92 -2.06 4.03
N MET A 71 -8.03 -1.17 3.63
CA MET A 71 -6.66 -1.10 4.15
C MET A 71 -6.12 0.33 4.08
N TYR A 72 -5.17 0.65 4.96
CA TYR A 72 -4.51 1.95 4.94
C TYR A 72 -3.02 1.85 5.26
N ARG A 73 -2.20 2.55 4.47
CA ARG A 73 -0.74 2.60 4.64
C ARG A 73 -0.36 3.62 5.70
N VAL A 74 0.45 3.19 6.66
CA VAL A 74 0.89 4.03 7.80
C VAL A 74 2.36 4.43 7.72
N THR A 75 3.11 3.85 6.79
CA THR A 75 4.54 4.11 6.59
C THR A 75 4.78 5.12 5.47
N GLY A 76 6.06 5.49 5.35
CA GLY A 76 6.56 6.28 4.23
C GLY A 76 6.52 5.49 2.92
N ASP A 77 7.29 5.96 1.93
CA ASP A 77 7.65 5.08 0.83
C ASP A 77 8.91 4.34 1.29
N ASP A 78 8.82 3.03 1.46
CA ASP A 78 9.92 2.18 1.92
C ASP A 78 10.68 1.61 0.73
N TRP A 79 11.92 1.16 0.92
CA TRP A 79 12.69 0.51 -0.15
C TRP A 79 13.47 -0.70 0.39
N ASP A 80 14.54 -1.09 -0.30
CA ASP A 80 15.31 -2.29 0.01
C ASP A 80 16.54 -2.05 0.91
N SER A 81 16.42 -1.17 1.89
CA SER A 81 17.45 -0.99 2.93
C SER A 81 17.01 -1.61 4.27
N TRP A 82 17.98 -2.10 5.06
CA TRP A 82 17.68 -2.62 6.40
C TRP A 82 17.06 -1.57 7.31
N SER A 83 17.47 -0.30 7.18
CA SER A 83 16.92 0.79 7.99
C SER A 83 15.41 0.94 7.75
N ASP A 84 14.97 0.77 6.50
CA ASP A 84 13.55 0.85 6.15
C ASP A 84 12.81 -0.33 6.77
N VAL A 85 13.27 -1.57 6.57
CA VAL A 85 12.67 -2.78 7.16
C VAL A 85 12.62 -2.70 8.70
N ALA A 86 13.71 -2.27 9.33
CA ALA A 86 13.80 -2.15 10.78
C ALA A 86 12.80 -1.13 11.37
N SER A 87 12.47 -0.07 10.63
CA SER A 87 11.51 0.94 11.08
C SER A 87 10.10 0.38 11.27
N HIS A 88 9.71 -0.66 10.51
CA HIS A 88 8.41 -1.30 10.55
C HIS A 88 8.14 -2.07 11.85
N PHE A 89 9.18 -2.51 12.56
CA PHE A 89 9.02 -3.17 13.86
C PHE A 89 8.35 -2.26 14.88
N ASN A 90 8.60 -0.95 14.83
CA ASN A 90 7.93 -0.01 15.72
C ASN A 90 6.49 0.26 15.30
N VAL A 91 6.24 0.34 13.99
CA VAL A 91 4.93 0.63 13.42
C VAL A 91 3.95 -0.54 13.59
N SER A 92 4.41 -1.77 13.38
CA SER A 92 3.62 -3.00 13.54
C SER A 92 3.12 -3.24 14.97
N ARG A 93 3.69 -2.58 15.97
CA ARG A 93 3.19 -2.62 17.36
C ARG A 93 1.90 -1.84 17.56
N ILE A 94 1.56 -0.96 16.62
CA ILE A 94 0.28 -0.25 16.63
C ILE A 94 -0.77 -1.28 16.25
N ASN A 95 -1.55 -1.74 17.23
CA ASN A 95 -2.72 -2.59 17.02
C ASN A 95 -3.79 -1.81 16.22
N GLY A 96 -3.61 -1.75 14.90
CA GLY A 96 -4.51 -1.09 13.95
C GLY A 96 -5.76 -1.91 13.61
N LEU A 97 -5.87 -3.13 14.14
CA LEU A 97 -6.95 -4.06 13.85
C LEU A 97 -8.20 -3.72 14.69
N MET A 98 -8.83 -2.57 14.43
CA MET A 98 -10.21 -2.30 14.87
C MET A 98 -11.23 -3.04 13.99
N GLY A 99 -10.95 -4.30 13.65
CA GLY A 99 -11.85 -5.26 13.01
C GLY A 99 -12.26 -5.01 11.55
N ASN A 100 -12.12 -3.78 11.04
CA ASN A 100 -12.71 -3.39 9.76
C ASN A 100 -11.69 -3.10 8.64
N SER A 101 -10.42 -2.87 8.97
CA SER A 101 -9.38 -2.58 7.97
C SER A 101 -8.04 -3.21 8.31
N TRP A 102 -7.25 -3.47 7.28
CA TRP A 102 -5.89 -3.97 7.37
C TRP A 102 -4.87 -2.83 7.44
N LEU A 103 -3.84 -3.03 8.27
CA LEU A 103 -2.70 -2.13 8.32
C LEU A 103 -1.79 -2.43 7.13
N ASP A 104 -1.55 -1.47 6.24
CA ASP A 104 -0.63 -1.62 5.12
C ASP A 104 0.76 -1.08 5.51
N LEU A 105 1.76 -1.97 5.48
CA LEU A 105 3.16 -1.67 5.79
C LEU A 105 3.99 -1.37 4.53
N ASP A 106 3.34 -1.08 3.40
CA ASP A 106 3.97 -0.90 2.09
C ASP A 106 4.38 -2.22 1.41
N MET A 107 4.83 -2.09 0.16
CA MET A 107 5.15 -3.21 -0.71
C MET A 107 6.42 -3.96 -0.28
N LEU A 108 6.47 -5.26 -0.61
CA LEU A 108 7.66 -6.10 -0.41
C LEU A 108 8.71 -5.83 -1.50
N HIS A 109 9.89 -5.38 -1.07
CA HIS A 109 11.06 -5.08 -1.90
C HIS A 109 11.96 -6.31 -2.06
N LEU A 110 11.40 -7.35 -2.68
CA LEU A 110 12.05 -8.64 -2.92
C LEU A 110 12.36 -8.86 -4.41
N GLY A 111 13.38 -9.66 -4.72
CA GLY A 111 13.67 -10.04 -6.12
C GLY A 111 14.25 -8.91 -6.97
N TRP A 112 13.74 -8.76 -8.19
CA TRP A 112 14.20 -7.76 -9.17
C TRP A 112 13.49 -6.42 -9.00
N LEU A 113 14.25 -5.38 -8.71
CA LEU A 113 13.75 -4.03 -8.43
C LEU A 113 14.43 -3.01 -9.35
N THR A 114 13.80 -1.85 -9.50
CA THR A 114 14.43 -0.66 -10.08
C THR A 114 15.00 0.21 -8.94
N ASP A 115 15.66 1.32 -9.24
CA ASP A 115 16.07 2.26 -8.20
C ASP A 115 14.89 3.10 -7.67
N PRO A 116 14.96 3.56 -6.40
CA PRO A 116 13.89 4.36 -5.82
C PRO A 116 13.59 5.61 -6.66
N GLY A 117 12.30 5.89 -6.87
CA GLY A 117 11.86 7.08 -7.61
C GLY A 117 12.05 7.01 -9.13
N VAL A 118 12.53 5.89 -9.66
CA VAL A 118 12.74 5.69 -11.10
C VAL A 118 11.63 4.78 -11.66
N ASN A 119 10.79 5.32 -12.55
CA ASN A 119 9.69 4.56 -13.17
C ASN A 119 10.16 3.52 -14.20
N GLN A 120 11.31 3.77 -14.83
CA GLN A 120 11.95 2.89 -15.81
C GLN A 120 13.46 3.06 -15.67
N GLY A 121 14.18 1.97 -15.41
CA GLY A 121 15.62 2.02 -15.15
C GLY A 121 16.22 0.64 -15.11
N LEU A 122 17.54 0.60 -14.92
CA LEU A 122 18.26 -0.65 -14.80
C LEU A 122 17.71 -1.46 -13.63
N HIS A 123 17.34 -2.71 -13.90
CA HIS A 123 16.90 -3.62 -12.87
C HIS A 123 18.10 -4.19 -12.13
N ARG A 124 17.97 -4.29 -10.81
CA ARG A 124 18.95 -4.89 -9.91
C ARG A 124 18.24 -5.83 -8.95
N ASN A 125 18.99 -6.72 -8.34
CA ASN A 125 18.47 -7.48 -7.21
C ASN A 125 18.25 -6.55 -6.02
N SER A 126 17.32 -6.95 -5.15
CA SER A 126 17.16 -6.38 -3.82
C SER A 126 18.49 -6.37 -3.06
N ASN A 127 18.80 -5.27 -2.40
CA ASN A 127 19.96 -5.09 -1.55
C ASN A 127 19.80 -5.81 -0.20
N LEU A 128 18.59 -6.30 0.11
CA LEU A 128 18.33 -7.08 1.31
C LEU A 128 18.98 -8.45 1.20
N THR A 129 19.72 -8.84 2.22
CA THR A 129 20.21 -10.21 2.42
C THR A 129 19.04 -11.18 2.56
N ILE A 130 19.29 -12.48 2.32
CA ILE A 130 18.25 -13.50 2.43
C ILE A 130 17.59 -13.54 3.83
N GLU A 131 18.35 -13.25 4.88
CA GLU A 131 17.85 -13.20 6.25
C GLU A 131 16.97 -11.97 6.49
N GLU A 132 17.32 -10.82 5.91
CA GLU A 132 16.48 -9.62 5.96
C GLU A 132 15.18 -9.80 5.17
N GLN A 133 15.24 -10.45 4.00
CA GLN A 133 14.06 -10.79 3.20
C GLN A 133 13.10 -11.73 3.97
N ARG A 134 13.63 -12.77 4.62
CA ARG A 134 12.86 -13.67 5.49
C ARG A 134 12.25 -12.93 6.68
N THR A 135 13.02 -12.02 7.27
CA THR A 135 12.57 -11.18 8.38
C THR A 135 11.41 -10.29 7.95
N GLN A 136 11.51 -9.64 6.78
CA GLN A 136 10.44 -8.83 6.22
C GLN A 136 9.16 -9.67 5.99
N MET A 137 9.28 -10.82 5.33
CA MET A 137 8.13 -11.70 5.08
C MET A 137 7.46 -12.18 6.38
N THR A 138 8.28 -12.50 7.38
CA THR A 138 7.79 -12.94 8.70
C THR A 138 7.05 -11.81 9.40
N LEU A 139 7.62 -10.61 9.44
CA LEU A 139 7.00 -9.44 10.06
C LEU A 139 5.67 -9.09 9.37
N TRP A 140 5.63 -9.08 8.03
CA TRP A 140 4.41 -8.78 7.28
C TRP A 140 3.31 -9.81 7.58
N SER A 141 3.68 -11.09 7.65
CA SER A 141 2.74 -12.17 7.95
C SER A 141 2.20 -12.07 9.38
N MET A 142 3.05 -11.76 10.36
CA MET A 142 2.65 -11.62 11.76
C MET A 142 1.81 -10.37 12.01
N ALA A 143 2.11 -9.27 11.33
CA ALA A 143 1.35 -8.03 11.40
C ALA A 143 0.02 -8.07 10.62
N GLN A 144 -0.25 -9.17 9.90
CA GLN A 144 -1.44 -9.35 9.06
C GLN A 144 -1.61 -8.21 8.04
N THR A 145 -0.51 -7.75 7.47
CA THR A 145 -0.52 -6.70 6.46
C THR A 145 -0.66 -7.30 5.05
N PRO A 146 -1.25 -6.58 4.08
CA PRO A 146 -1.33 -7.03 2.70
C PRO A 146 0.04 -7.41 2.13
N ILE A 147 0.12 -8.56 1.46
CA ILE A 147 1.34 -9.03 0.81
C ILE A 147 1.29 -8.60 -0.66
N ILE A 148 1.93 -7.48 -0.97
CA ILE A 148 2.01 -6.91 -2.32
C ILE A 148 3.48 -6.92 -2.77
N PHE A 149 3.80 -7.64 -3.83
CA PHE A 149 5.15 -7.68 -4.38
C PHE A 149 5.42 -6.45 -5.24
N GLY A 150 6.46 -5.67 -4.89
CA GLY A 150 6.94 -4.54 -5.69
C GLY A 150 7.87 -4.92 -6.85
N LEU A 151 8.08 -6.22 -7.07
CA LEU A 151 9.10 -6.74 -7.97
C LEU A 151 8.71 -6.68 -9.45
N TRP A 152 9.72 -6.48 -10.29
CA TRP A 152 9.60 -6.65 -11.72
C TRP A 152 9.76 -8.12 -12.10
N ARG A 153 8.75 -8.68 -12.76
CA ARG A 153 8.81 -10.07 -13.23
C ARG A 153 9.68 -10.13 -14.49
N ARG A 154 10.81 -10.83 -14.41
CA ARG A 154 11.60 -11.18 -15.59
C ARG A 154 10.83 -12.22 -16.41
N TYR A 155 10.50 -11.89 -17.66
CA TYR A 155 9.95 -12.85 -18.62
C TYR A 155 11.11 -13.54 -19.35
N GLU A 156 11.88 -14.34 -18.63
CA GLU A 156 12.77 -15.32 -19.24
C GLU A 156 12.60 -16.58 -18.39
N GLU A 157 12.14 -17.68 -19.03
CA GLU A 157 11.78 -18.98 -18.43
C GLU A 157 10.33 -19.09 -17.88
N ALA A 158 9.37 -19.13 -18.80
CA ALA A 158 8.05 -19.77 -18.60
C ALA A 158 7.76 -20.72 -19.75
#